data_AF-X1NCW7-F1
#
_entry.id   AF-X1NCW7-F1
#
_cell.length_a   1.000
_cell.length_b   1.000
_cell.length_c   1.000
_cell.angle_alpha   90.00
_cell.angle_beta   90.00
_cell.angle_gamma   90.00
#
_symmetry.space_group_name_H-M   'P 1'
#
loop_
_entity.id
_entity.type
_entity.pdbx_description
1 polymer ?
#
loop_
_entity_poly.entity_id
_entity_poly.type
_entity_poly.pdbx_seq_one_letter_code
_entity_poly.pdbx_strand_id
1 'polypeptide(L)'
;RGQQPHYYDREAIERGEDPARFWAGLYWSRSPHIRADYTPTCGYDYNQSHKPVREQDEVVGHAVRAMDLYSGMADVAAEFGDEELRTACDRLWNNLTSKRMYITGGIGSSRYNEGFTEDYDLPNVTAYAETCAAVSLVFWAHRMLQFECDGRYADVMERVLYNGALSGVSLDGEKF
;
A
#
# COMPACT_ATOMS: atom_id res chain seq x y z
N ARG A 1 -13.92 6.75 -5.89
CA ARG A 1 -12.70 7.26 -6.56
C ARG A 1 -12.24 6.22 -7.59
N GLY A 2 -11.38 6.58 -8.55
CA GLY A 2 -10.88 5.65 -9.57
C GLY A 2 -11.74 5.45 -10.81
N GLN A 3 -12.73 6.31 -11.05
CA GLN A 3 -13.50 6.33 -12.29
C GLN A 3 -13.38 7.68 -12.96
N GLN A 4 -13.51 7.71 -14.28
CA GLN A 4 -13.52 8.94 -15.08
C GLN A 4 -14.92 9.58 -15.12
N PRO A 5 -15.04 10.91 -15.10
CA PRO A 5 -13.97 11.89 -14.87
C PRO A 5 -13.39 11.78 -13.45
N HIS A 6 -12.06 11.81 -13.34
CA HIS A 6 -11.39 11.53 -12.08
C HIS A 6 -11.76 12.53 -10.98
N TYR A 7 -11.90 12.05 -9.75
CA TYR A 7 -12.35 12.87 -8.61
C TYR A 7 -11.44 14.08 -8.37
N TYR A 8 -10.12 13.86 -8.30
CA TYR A 8 -9.17 14.94 -8.03
C TYR A 8 -9.06 15.93 -9.19
N ASP A 9 -9.36 15.50 -10.41
CA ASP A 9 -9.33 16.40 -11.58
C ASP A 9 -10.53 17.33 -11.53
N ARG A 10 -11.70 16.79 -11.19
CA ARG A 10 -12.90 17.60 -10.95
C ARG A 10 -12.67 18.61 -9.84
N GLU A 11 -12.14 18.17 -8.70
CA GLU A 11 -11.83 19.08 -7.60
C GLU A 11 -10.81 20.16 -7.98
N ALA A 12 -9.77 19.81 -8.75
CA ALA A 12 -8.79 20.78 -9.23
C ALA A 12 -9.44 21.82 -10.15
N ILE A 13 -10.26 21.39 -11.11
CA ILE A 13 -11.00 22.27 -12.01
C ILE A 13 -11.93 23.19 -11.23
N GLU A 14 -12.65 22.67 -10.23
CA GLU A 14 -13.54 23.45 -9.36
C GLU A 14 -12.78 24.51 -8.54
N ARG A 15 -11.53 24.25 -8.17
CA ARG A 15 -10.63 25.22 -7.51
C ARG A 15 -9.93 26.18 -8.47
N GLY A 16 -10.08 26.01 -9.79
CA GLY A 16 -9.34 26.78 -10.79
C GLY A 16 -7.87 26.38 -10.92
N GLU A 17 -7.52 25.17 -10.48
CA GLU A 17 -6.19 24.58 -10.57
C GLU A 17 -6.05 23.71 -11.82
N ASP A 18 -4.80 23.48 -12.26
CA ASP A 18 -4.49 22.55 -13.35
C ASP A 18 -4.42 21.10 -12.82
N PRO A 19 -5.29 20.17 -13.27
CA PRO A 19 -5.22 18.76 -12.87
C PRO A 19 -3.87 18.10 -13.12
N ALA A 20 -3.10 18.57 -14.11
CA ALA A 20 -1.75 18.05 -14.38
C ALA A 20 -0.75 18.33 -13.25
N ARG A 21 -1.07 19.27 -12.34
CA ARG A 21 -0.27 19.58 -11.15
C ARG A 21 -0.69 18.78 -9.93
N PHE A 22 -1.40 17.67 -10.11
CA PHE A 22 -1.77 16.80 -9.01
C PHE A 22 -0.54 16.42 -8.19
N TRP A 23 -0.59 16.75 -6.90
CA TRP A 23 0.58 16.70 -6.01
C TRP A 23 1.20 15.30 -5.92
N ALA A 24 0.39 14.24 -6.02
CA ALA A 24 0.87 12.87 -5.95
C ALA A 24 1.60 12.42 -7.23
N GLY A 25 1.25 13.01 -8.38
CA GLY A 25 1.95 12.78 -9.65
C GLY A 25 3.39 13.30 -9.65
N LEU A 26 3.67 14.33 -8.85
CA LEU A 26 5.00 14.92 -8.74
C LEU A 26 6.00 13.98 -8.02
N TYR A 27 5.54 13.14 -7.08
CA TYR A 27 6.38 12.15 -6.40
C TYR A 27 6.79 11.00 -7.34
N TRP A 28 5.89 10.59 -8.23
CA TRP A 28 6.15 9.51 -9.20
C TRP A 28 7.19 9.88 -10.27
N SER A 29 7.15 11.13 -10.78
CA SER A 29 8.02 11.62 -11.86
C SER A 29 9.54 11.56 -11.58
N ARG A 30 9.96 11.25 -10.35
CA ARG A 30 11.36 11.22 -9.92
C ARG A 30 11.92 9.81 -9.72
N SER A 31 11.09 8.76 -9.85
CA SER A 31 11.52 7.37 -9.64
C SER A 31 12.22 6.81 -10.89
N PRO A 32 13.45 6.25 -10.79
CA PRO A 32 14.17 5.66 -11.91
C PRO A 32 13.73 4.22 -12.24
N HIS A 33 12.76 3.65 -11.51
CA HIS A 33 12.30 2.25 -11.69
C HIS A 33 10.94 2.19 -12.38
N ILE A 34 10.73 3.08 -13.35
CA ILE A 34 9.49 3.13 -14.14
C ILE A 34 9.48 1.94 -15.08
N ARG A 35 8.50 1.06 -14.89
CA ARG A 35 8.08 0.08 -15.90
C ARG A 35 7.85 0.78 -17.24
N ALA A 36 8.56 0.36 -18.28
CA ALA A 36 8.48 0.98 -19.61
C ALA A 36 7.07 0.90 -20.24
N ASP A 37 6.25 -0.07 -19.79
CA ASP A 37 4.86 -0.29 -20.19
C ASP A 37 3.83 0.36 -19.24
N TYR A 38 4.28 0.98 -18.15
CA TYR A 38 3.42 1.66 -17.19
C TYR A 38 3.26 3.13 -17.56
N THR A 39 2.16 3.44 -18.25
CA THR A 39 1.74 4.82 -18.48
C THR A 39 1.43 5.48 -17.13
N PRO A 40 2.13 6.57 -16.74
CA PRO A 40 1.88 7.23 -15.47
C PRO A 40 0.43 7.72 -15.43
N THR A 41 -0.40 7.07 -14.63
CA THR A 41 -1.76 7.51 -14.38
C THR A 41 -1.73 8.68 -13.38
N CYS A 42 -1.17 9.83 -13.77
CA CYS A 42 -1.16 11.06 -12.95
C CYS A 42 -0.69 10.93 -11.48
N GLY A 43 -0.07 9.83 -11.05
CA GLY A 43 0.20 9.54 -9.63
C GLY A 43 -1.04 9.20 -8.80
N TYR A 44 -2.16 8.80 -9.41
CA TYR A 44 -3.34 8.33 -8.67
C TYR A 44 -3.13 6.95 -8.04
N ASP A 45 -2.10 6.22 -8.46
CA ASP A 45 -1.64 5.00 -7.81
C ASP A 45 -1.01 5.30 -6.44
N TYR A 46 -0.26 6.39 -6.32
CA TYR A 46 0.38 6.83 -5.07
C TYR A 46 -0.58 6.88 -3.88
N ASN A 47 -1.83 7.31 -4.11
CA ASN A 47 -2.90 7.39 -3.12
C ASN A 47 -4.06 6.41 -3.39
N GLN A 48 -3.78 5.32 -4.09
CA GLN A 48 -4.70 4.18 -4.29
C GLN A 48 -6.06 4.62 -4.87
N SER A 49 -6.06 5.65 -5.71
CA SER A 49 -7.25 6.18 -6.37
C SER A 49 -7.28 5.94 -7.87
N HIS A 50 -6.29 5.25 -8.45
CA HIS A 50 -6.23 4.92 -9.87
C HIS A 50 -7.37 4.00 -10.36
N LYS A 51 -7.92 3.15 -9.47
CA LYS A 51 -9.09 2.28 -9.70
C LYS A 51 -10.00 2.28 -8.47
N PRO A 52 -11.30 1.96 -8.60
CA PRO A 52 -12.15 1.67 -7.45
C PRO A 52 -11.53 0.56 -6.61
N VAL A 53 -11.64 0.65 -5.29
CA VAL A 53 -10.95 -0.28 -4.38
C VAL A 53 -11.33 -1.75 -4.61
N ARG A 54 -12.58 -2.02 -5.02
CA ARG A 54 -13.06 -3.37 -5.36
C ARG A 54 -12.45 -3.93 -6.65
N GLU A 55 -11.91 -3.06 -7.51
CA GLU A 55 -11.28 -3.40 -8.79
C GLU A 55 -9.74 -3.39 -8.73
N GLN A 56 -9.14 -3.05 -7.58
CA GLN A 56 -7.68 -3.09 -7.42
C GLN A 56 -7.18 -4.52 -7.27
N ASP A 57 -6.17 -4.87 -8.05
CA ASP A 57 -5.60 -6.22 -8.19
C ASP A 57 -4.13 -6.30 -7.75
N GLU A 58 -3.47 -5.16 -7.64
CA GLU A 58 -2.10 -5.03 -7.17
C GLU A 58 -1.98 -3.97 -6.09
N VAL A 59 -1.08 -4.19 -5.13
CA VAL A 59 -0.74 -3.19 -4.13
C VAL A 59 0.25 -2.20 -4.75
N VAL A 60 -0.17 -0.95 -4.92
CA VAL A 60 0.58 0.10 -5.63
C VAL A 60 0.68 1.39 -4.80
N GLY A 61 1.59 2.26 -5.24
CA GLY A 61 1.78 3.57 -4.64
C GLY A 61 2.42 3.51 -3.25
N HIS A 62 2.12 4.50 -2.41
CA HIS A 62 2.72 4.65 -1.09
C HIS A 62 2.32 3.53 -0.14
N ALA A 63 3.28 2.93 0.57
CA ALA A 63 3.06 1.72 1.35
C ALA A 63 2.09 1.93 2.52
N VAL A 64 2.34 2.94 3.37
CA VAL A 64 1.47 3.26 4.52
C VAL A 64 0.02 3.53 4.08
N ARG A 65 -0.18 4.40 3.09
CA ARG A 65 -1.52 4.75 2.57
C ARG A 65 -2.29 3.52 2.10
N ALA A 66 -1.61 2.61 1.40
CA ALA A 66 -2.22 1.36 0.94
C ALA A 66 -2.65 0.50 2.14
N MET A 67 -1.76 0.26 3.10
CA MET A 67 -2.06 -0.61 4.25
C MET A 67 -3.16 -0.05 5.16
N ASP A 68 -3.17 1.26 5.38
CA ASP A 68 -4.23 1.93 6.15
C ASP A 68 -5.58 1.88 5.43
N LEU A 69 -5.58 2.09 4.11
CA LEU A 69 -6.78 1.94 3.28
C LEU A 69 -7.32 0.51 3.36
N TYR A 70 -6.46 -0.49 3.23
CA TYR A 70 -6.88 -1.90 3.23
C TYR A 70 -7.33 -2.37 4.62
N SER A 71 -6.75 -1.80 5.68
CA SER A 71 -7.28 -1.96 7.04
C SER A 71 -8.73 -1.46 7.11
N GLY A 72 -9.00 -0.25 6.62
CA GLY A 72 -10.37 0.28 6.57
C GLY A 72 -11.30 -0.55 5.68
N MET A 73 -10.81 -1.07 4.55
CA MET A 73 -11.58 -1.97 3.69
C MET A 73 -11.96 -3.28 4.40
N ALA A 74 -11.03 -3.88 5.15
CA ALA A 74 -11.28 -5.09 5.92
C ALA A 74 -12.34 -4.85 7.02
N ASP A 75 -12.25 -3.73 7.74
CA ASP A 75 -13.25 -3.37 8.76
C ASP A 75 -14.64 -3.19 8.14
N VAL A 76 -14.75 -2.49 7.01
CA VAL A 76 -16.03 -2.30 6.30
C VAL A 76 -16.57 -3.62 5.75
N ALA A 77 -15.70 -4.46 5.19
CA ALA A 77 -16.10 -5.78 4.69
C ALA A 77 -16.67 -6.65 5.81
N ALA A 78 -16.04 -6.63 6.98
CA ALA A 78 -16.47 -7.39 8.15
C ALA A 78 -17.78 -6.87 8.75
N GLU A 79 -17.89 -5.56 8.97
CA GLU A 79 -19.08 -4.95 9.59
C GLU A 79 -20.34 -5.13 8.75
N PHE A 80 -20.22 -4.98 7.42
CA PHE A 80 -21.37 -4.97 6.52
C PHE A 80 -21.56 -6.29 5.74
N GLY A 81 -20.68 -7.27 5.91
CA GLY A 81 -20.72 -8.52 5.14
C GLY A 81 -20.52 -8.30 3.63
N ASP A 82 -19.65 -7.35 3.25
CA ASP A 82 -19.38 -7.02 1.86
C ASP A 82 -18.37 -8.00 1.25
N GLU A 83 -18.89 -9.06 0.61
CA GLU A 83 -18.09 -10.12 -0.01
C GLU A 83 -17.23 -9.64 -1.19
N GLU A 84 -17.65 -8.60 -1.91
CA GLU A 84 -16.86 -8.05 -3.01
C GLU A 84 -15.62 -7.32 -2.46
N LEU A 85 -15.81 -6.55 -1.38
CA LEU A 85 -14.73 -5.86 -0.70
C LEU A 85 -13.78 -6.84 0.01
N ARG A 86 -14.32 -7.93 0.58
CA ARG A 86 -13.54 -9.06 1.09
C ARG A 86 -12.64 -9.64 0.00
N THR A 87 -13.24 -10.00 -1.13
CA THR A 87 -12.51 -10.60 -2.26
C THR A 87 -11.38 -9.68 -2.73
N ALA A 88 -11.61 -8.36 -2.72
CA ALA A 88 -10.57 -7.38 -3.01
C ALA A 88 -9.44 -7.39 -1.96
N CYS A 89 -9.77 -7.44 -0.66
CA CYS A 89 -8.77 -7.56 0.41
C CYS A 89 -7.92 -8.83 0.26
N ASP A 90 -8.54 -9.99 -0.01
CA ASP A 90 -7.82 -11.25 -0.21
C ASP A 90 -6.89 -11.21 -1.43
N ARG A 91 -7.36 -10.63 -2.54
CA ARG A 91 -6.55 -10.46 -3.75
C ARG A 91 -5.32 -9.58 -3.48
N LEU A 92 -5.52 -8.44 -2.82
CA LEU A 92 -4.44 -7.50 -2.47
C LEU A 92 -3.48 -8.12 -1.45
N TRP A 93 -4.01 -8.85 -0.46
CA TRP A 93 -3.20 -9.57 0.53
C TRP A 93 -2.27 -10.58 -0.15
N ASN A 94 -2.82 -11.38 -1.07
CA ASN A 94 -2.05 -12.35 -1.84
C ASN A 94 -0.98 -11.66 -2.71
N ASN A 95 -1.31 -10.54 -3.38
CA ASN A 95 -0.34 -9.78 -4.18
C ASN A 95 0.83 -9.29 -3.30
N LEU A 96 0.54 -8.66 -2.16
CA LEU A 96 1.56 -8.15 -1.26
C LEU A 96 2.48 -9.26 -0.76
N THR A 97 1.88 -10.27 -0.13
CA THR A 97 2.63 -11.27 0.66
C THR A 97 3.41 -12.26 -0.20
N SER A 98 2.98 -12.50 -1.45
CA SER A 98 3.67 -13.41 -2.35
C SER A 98 4.68 -12.74 -3.29
N LYS A 99 4.57 -11.42 -3.52
CA LYS A 99 5.38 -10.74 -4.55
C LYS A 99 6.08 -9.46 -4.12
N ARG A 100 5.58 -8.76 -3.09
CA ARG A 100 6.01 -7.37 -2.76
C ARG A 100 6.34 -7.17 -1.27
N MET A 101 6.69 -8.26 -0.57
CA MET A 101 7.07 -8.23 0.85
C MET A 101 8.46 -8.83 1.04
N TYR A 102 9.32 -8.12 1.76
CA TYR A 102 10.65 -8.60 2.12
C TYR A 102 10.57 -9.75 3.13
N ILE A 103 11.65 -10.52 3.27
CA ILE A 103 11.71 -11.63 4.23
C ILE A 103 11.50 -11.19 5.68
N THR A 104 11.79 -9.93 6.00
CA THR A 104 11.57 -9.29 7.31
C THR A 104 10.13 -8.81 7.54
N GLY A 105 9.24 -8.96 6.55
CA GLY A 105 7.92 -8.33 6.56
C GLY A 105 7.95 -6.84 6.21
N GLY A 106 9.12 -6.26 5.91
CA GLY A 106 9.22 -4.91 5.36
C GLY A 106 8.48 -4.80 4.02
N ILE A 107 7.94 -3.62 3.73
CA ILE A 107 7.21 -3.30 2.49
C ILE A 107 7.60 -1.91 1.98
N GLY A 108 7.52 -1.71 0.67
CA GLY A 108 8.00 -0.49 0.02
C GLY A 108 9.44 -0.64 -0.47
N SER A 109 9.61 -0.89 -1.76
CA SER A 109 10.88 -1.14 -2.42
C SER A 109 11.59 0.13 -2.89
N SER A 110 10.89 1.27 -2.91
CA SER A 110 11.43 2.52 -3.44
C SER A 110 11.29 3.69 -2.47
N ARG A 111 12.39 4.41 -2.28
CA ARG A 111 12.43 5.68 -1.51
C ARG A 111 11.72 6.84 -2.20
N TYR A 112 11.40 6.72 -3.48
CA TYR A 112 10.87 7.84 -4.28
C TYR A 112 9.37 8.05 -4.05
N ASN A 113 8.63 6.95 -3.91
CA ASN A 113 7.21 6.95 -3.58
C ASN A 113 6.93 6.37 -2.18
N GLU A 114 7.98 5.99 -1.45
CA GLU A 114 7.88 5.40 -0.11
C GLU A 114 6.99 4.15 -0.13
N GLY A 115 7.16 3.37 -1.19
CA GLY A 115 6.07 2.55 -1.69
C GLY A 115 6.51 1.46 -2.65
N PHE A 116 5.51 0.91 -3.32
CA PHE A 116 5.64 -0.26 -4.18
C PHE A 116 6.09 0.13 -5.59
N THR A 117 6.85 -0.76 -6.21
CA THR A 117 7.27 -0.67 -7.61
C THR A 117 6.55 -1.74 -8.43
N GLU A 118 7.21 -2.87 -8.69
CA GLU A 118 6.68 -3.99 -9.45
C GLU A 118 6.79 -5.31 -8.69
N ASP A 119 6.09 -6.33 -9.18
CA ASP A 119 6.15 -7.67 -8.63
C ASP A 119 7.60 -8.19 -8.61
N TYR A 120 8.03 -8.69 -7.45
CA TYR A 120 9.36 -9.25 -7.20
C TYR A 120 10.54 -8.26 -7.22
N ASP A 121 10.29 -6.95 -7.36
CA ASP A 121 11.32 -5.92 -7.18
C ASP A 121 11.56 -5.66 -5.68
N LEU A 122 12.44 -6.49 -5.09
CA LEU A 122 12.80 -6.47 -3.67
C LEU A 122 14.31 -6.26 -3.47
N PRO A 123 14.89 -5.12 -3.88
CA PRO A 123 16.32 -4.86 -3.76
C PRO A 123 16.71 -4.60 -2.29
N ASN A 124 17.57 -5.45 -1.72
CA ASN A 124 17.94 -5.34 -0.31
C ASN A 124 18.66 -4.03 0.05
N VAL A 125 19.55 -3.53 -0.81
CA VAL A 125 20.40 -2.35 -0.49
C VAL A 125 19.62 -1.03 -0.57
N THR A 126 18.66 -0.94 -1.47
CA THR A 126 17.90 0.29 -1.74
C THR A 126 16.47 0.25 -1.23
N ALA A 127 16.11 -0.81 -0.48
CA ALA A 127 14.81 -0.96 0.14
C ALA A 127 14.46 0.27 0.97
N TYR A 128 13.21 0.74 0.87
CA TYR A 128 12.71 1.77 1.78
C TYR A 128 12.24 1.12 3.08
N ALA A 129 11.41 0.07 2.98
CA ALA A 129 10.99 -0.78 4.10
C ALA A 129 10.62 0.01 5.37
N GLU A 130 9.76 1.02 5.20
CA GLU A 130 9.44 2.00 6.24
C GLU A 130 8.83 1.35 7.50
N THR A 131 9.25 1.76 8.69
CA THR A 131 8.71 1.29 9.97
C THR A 131 7.20 1.55 10.10
N CYS A 132 6.71 2.71 9.65
CA CYS A 132 5.26 2.99 9.66
C CYS A 132 4.50 1.99 8.78
N ALA A 133 5.06 1.62 7.64
CA ALA A 133 4.42 0.68 6.72
C ALA A 133 4.37 -0.72 7.33
N ALA A 134 5.40 -1.12 8.07
CA ALA A 134 5.38 -2.35 8.88
C ALA A 134 4.26 -2.30 9.94
N VAL A 135 4.12 -1.21 10.69
CA VAL A 135 3.04 -1.06 11.69
C VAL A 135 1.66 -1.12 11.02
N SER A 136 1.44 -0.43 9.91
CA SER A 136 0.17 -0.49 9.18
C SER A 136 -0.12 -1.89 8.61
N LEU A 137 0.90 -2.66 8.21
CA LEU A 137 0.72 -4.05 7.81
C LEU A 137 0.28 -4.93 8.99
N VAL A 138 0.80 -4.70 10.21
CA VAL A 138 0.31 -5.39 11.42
C VAL A 138 -1.17 -5.07 11.65
N PHE A 139 -1.58 -3.81 11.48
CA PHE A 139 -2.98 -3.39 11.61
C PHE A 139 -3.89 -4.08 10.60
N TRP A 140 -3.44 -4.22 9.35
CA TRP A 140 -4.20 -4.92 8.32
C TRP A 140 -4.27 -6.42 8.58
N ALA A 141 -3.13 -7.04 8.89
CA ALA A 141 -3.05 -8.46 9.23
C ALA A 141 -3.96 -8.83 10.42
N HIS A 142 -3.98 -7.99 11.45
CA HIS A 142 -4.87 -8.18 12.60
C HIS A 142 -6.34 -8.20 12.18
N ARG A 143 -6.77 -7.27 11.31
CA ARG A 143 -8.16 -7.21 10.83
C ARG A 143 -8.53 -8.39 9.95
N MET A 144 -7.63 -8.78 9.04
CA MET A 144 -7.83 -9.98 8.23
C MET A 144 -7.98 -11.23 9.11
N LEU A 145 -7.19 -11.34 10.19
CA LEU A 145 -7.29 -12.45 11.15
C LEU A 145 -8.61 -12.44 11.96
N GLN A 146 -9.10 -11.26 12.35
CA GLN A 146 -10.40 -11.15 13.03
C GLN A 146 -11.55 -11.52 12.10
N PHE A 147 -11.43 -11.21 10.81
CA PHE A 147 -12.46 -11.47 9.83
C PHE A 147 -12.49 -12.94 9.39
N GLU A 148 -11.32 -13.53 9.18
CA GLU A 148 -11.14 -14.94 8.86
C GLU A 148 -9.98 -15.52 9.66
N CYS A 149 -10.25 -16.59 10.42
CA CYS A 149 -9.27 -17.26 11.27
C CYS A 149 -8.31 -18.14 10.45
N ASP A 150 -7.57 -17.52 9.53
CA ASP A 150 -6.51 -18.14 8.74
C ASP A 150 -5.14 -17.78 9.32
N GLY A 151 -4.35 -18.81 9.64
CA GLY A 151 -3.02 -18.67 10.22
C GLY A 151 -2.06 -17.84 9.37
N ARG A 152 -2.27 -17.74 8.04
CA ARG A 152 -1.42 -16.93 7.16
C ARG A 152 -1.36 -15.44 7.55
N TYR A 153 -2.44 -14.91 8.14
CA TYR A 153 -2.49 -13.53 8.61
C TYR A 153 -1.66 -13.38 9.89
N ALA A 154 -1.77 -14.34 10.80
CA ALA A 154 -1.00 -14.38 12.03
C ALA A 154 0.52 -14.55 11.76
N ASP A 155 0.90 -15.39 10.81
CA ASP A 155 2.30 -15.61 10.42
C ASP A 155 2.95 -14.31 9.89
N VAL A 156 2.23 -13.55 9.06
CA VAL A 156 2.70 -12.25 8.57
C VAL A 156 2.75 -11.24 9.71
N MET A 157 1.74 -11.20 10.57
CA MET A 157 1.71 -10.33 11.74
C MET A 157 2.91 -10.57 12.66
N GLU A 158 3.22 -11.83 12.97
CA GLU A 158 4.38 -12.23 13.77
C GLU A 158 5.68 -11.81 13.08
N ARG A 159 5.85 -12.15 11.79
CA ARG A 159 7.04 -11.79 11.02
C ARG A 159 7.31 -10.30 11.08
N VAL A 160 6.29 -9.47 10.91
CA VAL A 160 6.43 -8.02 10.92
C VAL A 160 6.71 -7.49 12.33
N LEU A 161 5.98 -7.96 13.35
CA LEU A 161 6.17 -7.56 14.74
C LEU A 161 7.59 -7.81 15.25
N TYR A 162 8.15 -9.00 14.97
CA TYR A 162 9.48 -9.39 15.45
C TYR A 162 10.63 -8.98 14.54
N ASN A 163 10.36 -8.42 13.36
CA ASN A 163 11.38 -7.96 12.44
C ASN A 163 11.10 -6.53 11.98
N GLY A 164 10.36 -6.33 10.89
CA GLY A 164 10.25 -5.02 10.22
C GLY A 164 9.71 -3.87 11.08
N ALA A 165 8.88 -4.13 12.07
CA ALA A 165 8.42 -3.11 13.02
C ALA A 165 9.48 -2.86 14.11
N LEU A 166 9.94 -3.91 14.78
CA LEU A 166 10.88 -3.81 15.90
C LEU A 166 12.26 -3.26 15.48
N SER A 167 12.69 -3.47 14.24
CA SER A 167 13.98 -2.97 13.74
C SER A 167 14.08 -1.45 13.63
N GLY A 168 12.94 -0.75 13.66
CA GLY A 168 12.88 0.71 13.55
C GLY A 168 13.13 1.47 14.86
N VAL A 169 13.48 0.79 15.95
CA VAL A 169 13.76 1.42 17.24
C VAL A 169 15.03 0.83 17.87
N SER A 170 15.84 1.68 18.49
CA SER A 170 17.03 1.23 19.22
C SER A 170 16.67 0.40 20.45
N LEU A 171 17.61 -0.44 20.92
CA LEU A 171 17.39 -1.31 22.09
C LEU A 171 17.07 -0.53 23.38
N ASP A 172 17.56 0.69 23.51
CA ASP A 172 17.27 1.61 24.62
C ASP A 172 16.00 2.45 24.39
N GLY A 173 15.40 2.40 23.20
CA GLY A 173 14.19 3.13 22.86
C GLY A 173 14.39 4.63 22.59
N GLU A 174 15.63 5.12 22.49
CA GLU A 174 15.91 6.56 22.38
C GLU A 174 16.13 7.05 20.94
N LYS A 175 16.22 6.14 19.95
CA LYS A 175 16.49 6.46 18.53
C LYS A 175 15.67 5.61 17.57
N PHE A 176 15.46 6.15 16.37
CA PHE A 176 14.71 5.59 15.26
C PHE A 176 15.49 5.78 13.95
#